data_AF-A0A7X0F1I8-F1
#
_entry.id   AF-A0A7X0F1I8-F1
#
_cell.length_a   1.000
_cell.length_b   1.000
_cell.length_c   1.000
_cell.angle_alpha   90.00
_cell.angle_beta   90.00
_cell.angle_gamma   90.00
#
_symmetry.space_group_name_H-M   'P 1'
#
loop_
_entity.id
_entity.type
_entity.pdbx_description
1 polymer ?
#
loop_
_entity_poly.entity_id
_entity_poly.type
_entity_poly.pdbx_seq_one_letter_code
_entity_poly.pdbx_strand_id
1 'polypeptide(L)'
;MRDGVRFSERLCATGISMWGEMVSDLKKEWDEAVTEIEGQVAAAPWGGGAEGIRFQQALLKSGGPMKMVQTARRVLGQIEAAGPTMRDTISISVAADDFEAERIKQLLMGA
;
A
#
# COMPACT_ATOMS: atom_id res chain seq x y z
N MET A 1 -18.04 -29.47 -18.81
CA MET A 1 -17.42 -28.14 -18.98
C MET A 1 -17.30 -27.53 -17.61
N ARG A 2 -16.09 -27.21 -17.12
CA ARG A 2 -15.97 -26.33 -15.96
C ARG A 2 -16.33 -24.94 -16.48
N ASP A 3 -17.35 -24.31 -15.92
CA ASP A 3 -17.60 -22.89 -16.16
C ASP A 3 -16.31 -22.14 -15.85
N GLY A 4 -15.76 -21.46 -16.86
CA GLY A 4 -14.56 -20.64 -16.67
C GLY A 4 -14.85 -19.59 -15.61
N VAL A 5 -13.95 -19.44 -14.64
CA VAL A 5 -14.05 -18.37 -13.65
C VAL A 5 -13.68 -17.07 -14.36
N ARG A 6 -14.67 -16.24 -14.68
CA ARG A 6 -14.43 -14.87 -15.15
C ARG A 6 -14.22 -13.95 -13.96
N PHE A 7 -13.24 -13.06 -14.08
CA PHE A 7 -13.14 -11.93 -13.16
C PHE A 7 -14.41 -11.09 -13.23
N SER A 8 -14.99 -10.82 -12.07
CA SER A 8 -16.03 -9.79 -11.99
C SER A 8 -15.34 -8.43 -11.94
N GLU A 9 -15.22 -7.77 -13.08
CA GLU A 9 -14.65 -6.42 -13.18
C GLU A 9 -15.29 -5.45 -12.18
N ARG A 10 -16.61 -5.58 -11.97
CA ARG A 10 -17.36 -4.79 -11.00
C ARG A 10 -16.90 -5.03 -9.56
N LEU A 11 -16.74 -6.28 -9.14
CA LEU A 11 -16.27 -6.60 -7.79
C LEU A 11 -14.84 -6.12 -7.58
N CYS A 12 -13.99 -6.32 -8.59
CA CYS A 12 -12.62 -5.83 -8.60
C CYS A 12 -12.54 -4.30 -8.50
N ALA A 13 -13.33 -3.58 -9.30
CA ALA A 13 -13.39 -2.12 -9.26
C ALA A 13 -13.85 -1.63 -7.87
N THR A 14 -14.87 -2.27 -7.30
CA THR A 14 -15.36 -1.94 -5.95
C THR A 14 -14.27 -2.15 -4.89
N GLY A 15 -13.58 -3.30 -4.92
CA GLY A 15 -12.49 -3.59 -3.99
C GLY A 15 -11.31 -2.63 -4.13
N ILE A 16 -10.95 -2.25 -5.35
CA ILE A 16 -9.89 -1.26 -5.61
C ILE A 16 -10.29 0.13 -5.10
N SER A 17 -11.57 0.53 -5.23
CA SER A 17 -12.06 1.78 -4.65
C SER A 17 -11.97 1.78 -3.13
N MET A 18 -12.44 0.71 -2.47
CA MET A 18 -12.33 0.55 -1.02
C MET A 18 -10.88 0.53 -0.53
N TRP A 19 -9.99 -0.10 -1.30
CA TRP A 19 -8.55 -0.05 -1.06
C TRP A 19 -8.05 1.39 -1.08
N GLY A 20 -8.42 2.17 -2.11
CA GLY A 20 -8.03 3.58 -2.23
C GLY A 20 -8.47 4.43 -1.03
N GLU A 21 -9.70 4.23 -0.55
CA GLU A 21 -10.22 4.91 0.66
C GLU A 21 -9.39 4.55 1.89
N MET A 22 -9.18 3.24 2.14
CA MET A 22 -8.35 2.75 3.24
C MET A 22 -6.93 3.30 3.19
N VAL A 23 -6.31 3.36 2.00
CA VAL A 23 -4.96 3.93 1.86
C VAL A 23 -4.95 5.42 2.21
N SER A 24 -5.96 6.17 1.79
CA SER A 24 -6.08 7.60 2.11
C SER A 24 -6.19 7.84 3.61
N ASP A 25 -7.04 7.07 4.29
CA ASP A 25 -7.23 7.17 5.74
C ASP A 25 -5.94 6.79 6.48
N LEU A 26 -5.34 5.67 6.10
CA LEU A 26 -4.08 5.20 6.70
C LEU A 26 -2.94 6.21 6.52
N LYS A 27 -2.84 6.86 5.36
CA LYS A 27 -1.83 7.89 5.10
C LYS A 27 -2.03 9.10 5.99
N LYS A 28 -3.28 9.54 6.17
CA LYS A 28 -3.63 10.64 7.06
C LYS A 28 -3.26 10.34 8.51
N GLU A 29 -3.73 9.21 9.04
CA GLU A 29 -3.43 8.79 10.43
C GLU A 29 -1.91 8.66 10.66
N TRP A 30 -1.21 8.14 9.65
CA TRP A 30 0.24 8.02 9.72
C TRP A 30 0.96 9.37 9.74
N ASP A 31 0.55 10.32 8.90
CA ASP A 31 1.16 11.66 8.87
C ASP A 31 0.91 12.42 10.19
N GLU A 32 -0.26 12.24 10.81
CA GLU A 32 -0.57 12.74 12.16
C GLU A 32 0.36 12.13 13.22
N ALA A 33 0.53 10.81 13.21
CA ALA A 33 1.42 10.11 14.15
C ALA A 33 2.89 10.51 13.98
N VAL A 34 3.37 10.69 12.75
CA VAL A 34 4.74 11.17 12.47
C VAL A 34 4.93 12.58 13.03
N THR A 35 3.96 13.47 12.84
CA THR A 35 4.00 14.83 13.38
C THR A 35 4.10 14.82 14.90
N GLU A 36 3.35 13.95 15.57
CA GLU A 36 3.42 13.79 17.02
C GLU A 36 4.79 13.27 17.49
N ILE A 37 5.32 12.24 16.83
CA ILE A 37 6.65 11.69 17.15
C ILE A 37 7.73 12.76 16.99
N GLU A 38 7.74 13.47 15.87
CA GLU A 38 8.72 14.53 15.60
C GLU A 38 8.59 15.67 16.63
N GLY A 39 7.36 16.05 16.97
CA GLY A 39 7.08 17.04 18.01
C GLY A 39 7.59 16.64 19.40
N GLN A 40 7.33 15.41 19.83
CA GLN A 40 7.81 14.87 21.11
C GLN A 40 9.33 14.76 21.16
N VAL A 41 9.95 14.34 20.06
CA VAL A 41 11.41 14.26 19.97
C VAL A 41 12.04 15.65 20.03
N ALA A 42 11.46 16.64 19.35
CA ALA A 42 11.95 18.01 19.33
C ALA A 42 11.74 18.73 20.67
N ALA A 43 10.63 18.46 21.37
CA ALA A 43 10.34 19.03 22.68
C ALA A 43 11.36 18.60 23.76
N ALA A 44 12.06 17.49 23.54
CA ALA A 44 13.08 16.94 24.44
C ALA A 44 12.68 16.97 25.94
N PRO A 45 11.50 16.44 26.31
CA PRO A 45 10.96 16.55 27.67
C PRO A 45 11.83 15.88 28.74
N TRP A 46 12.79 15.04 28.32
CA TRP A 46 13.75 14.35 29.17
C TRP A 46 14.86 15.25 29.74
N GLY A 47 15.00 16.49 29.26
CA GLY A 47 15.95 17.48 29.80
C GLY A 47 17.42 17.17 29.52
N GLY A 48 18.31 18.06 30.00
CA GLY A 48 19.77 17.99 29.75
C GLY A 48 20.60 17.28 30.84
N GLY A 49 19.95 16.73 31.86
CA GLY A 49 20.63 15.99 32.94
C GLY A 49 21.22 14.66 32.45
N ALA A 50 22.02 14.01 33.30
CA ALA A 50 22.65 12.72 32.96
C ALA A 50 21.64 11.65 32.53
N GLU A 51 20.47 11.64 33.17
CA GLU A 51 19.33 10.78 32.88
C GLU A 51 18.71 11.09 31.51
N GLY A 52 18.52 12.38 31.21
CA GLY A 52 17.98 12.83 29.93
C GLY A 52 18.90 12.49 28.76
N ILE A 53 20.20 12.69 28.93
CA ILE A 53 21.21 12.32 27.93
C ILE A 53 21.21 10.79 27.70
N ARG A 54 21.16 9.98 28.76
CA ARG A 54 21.09 8.50 28.63
C ARG A 54 19.82 8.06 27.91
N PHE A 55 18.68 8.68 28.23
CA PHE A 55 17.43 8.40 27.55
C PHE A 55 17.52 8.75 26.06
N GLN A 56 18.02 9.94 25.72
CA GLN A 56 18.21 10.36 24.33
C GLN A 56 19.10 9.38 23.56
N GLN A 57 20.22 8.97 24.15
CA GLN A 57 21.13 7.99 23.54
C GLN A 57 20.44 6.64 23.30
N ALA A 58 19.64 6.17 24.26
CA ALA A 58 18.86 4.94 24.11
C ALA A 58 17.77 5.08 23.04
N LEU A 59 17.04 6.20 23.04
CA LEU A 59 15.96 6.49 22.10
C LEU A 59 16.48 6.58 20.66
N LEU A 60 17.62 7.22 20.44
CA LEU A 60 18.21 7.40 19.11
C LEU A 60 19.08 6.22 18.67
N LYS A 61 19.30 5.24 19.55
CA LYS A 61 20.10 4.05 19.25
C LYS A 61 19.51 3.34 18.03
N SER A 62 20.39 2.96 17.09
CA SER A 62 20.01 2.24 15.87
C SER A 62 18.99 2.97 14.98
N GLY A 63 18.96 4.30 15.02
CA GLY A 63 18.13 5.16 14.17
C GLY A 63 16.83 5.64 14.83
N GLY A 64 16.50 5.08 16.01
CA GLY A 64 15.39 5.53 16.84
C GLY A 64 14.03 5.61 16.13
N PRO A 65 13.14 6.51 16.60
CA PRO A 65 11.83 6.70 16.00
C PRO A 65 11.90 7.04 14.50
N MET A 66 12.93 7.76 14.05
CA MET A 66 13.05 8.15 12.64
C MET A 66 13.25 6.96 11.69
N LYS A 67 13.92 5.89 12.15
CA LYS A 67 14.02 4.66 11.36
C LYS A 67 12.66 3.97 11.21
N MET A 68 11.84 3.97 12.26
CA MET A 68 10.46 3.50 12.19
C MET A 68 9.66 4.35 11.20
N VAL A 69 9.82 5.69 11.26
CA VAL A 69 9.13 6.62 10.36
C VAL A 69 9.44 6.32 8.89
N GLN A 70 10.72 6.18 8.55
CA GLN A 70 11.17 5.86 7.19
C GLN A 70 10.68 4.48 6.73
N THR A 71 10.70 3.49 7.63
CA THR A 71 10.26 2.13 7.31
C THR A 71 8.78 2.10 6.97
N ALA A 72 7.96 2.78 7.75
CA ALA A 72 6.53 2.85 7.53
C ALA A 72 6.17 3.67 6.27
N ARG A 73 6.87 4.78 5.98
CA ARG A 73 6.69 5.49 4.69
C ARG A 73 6.91 4.59 3.48
N ARG A 74 7.94 3.72 3.52
CA ARG A 74 8.19 2.74 2.46
C ARG A 74 7.06 1.73 2.33
N VAL A 75 6.57 1.19 3.46
CA VAL A 75 5.45 0.23 3.46
C VAL A 75 4.16 0.88 2.94
N LEU A 76 3.87 2.12 3.35
CA LEU A 76 2.73 2.87 2.84
C LEU A 76 2.81 3.12 1.34
N GLY A 77 3.99 3.44 0.81
CA GLY A 77 4.18 3.55 -0.64
C GLY A 77 3.90 2.24 -1.37
N GLN A 78 4.24 1.08 -0.78
CA GLN A 78 3.92 -0.22 -1.35
C GLN A 78 2.41 -0.52 -1.32
N ILE A 79 1.74 -0.15 -0.23
CA ILE A 79 0.29 -0.28 -0.07
C ILE A 79 -0.44 0.63 -1.08
N GLU A 80 0.00 1.88 -1.23
CA GLU A 80 -0.55 2.85 -2.18
C GLU A 80 -0.41 2.37 -3.63
N ALA A 81 0.74 1.78 -3.99
CA ALA A 81 0.99 1.26 -5.32
C ALA A 81 0.16 0.00 -5.67
N ALA A 82 -0.26 -0.79 -4.68
CA ALA A 82 -0.96 -2.05 -4.93
C ALA A 82 -2.31 -1.86 -5.66
N GLY A 83 -3.05 -0.79 -5.35
CA GLY A 83 -4.36 -0.51 -5.97
C GLY A 83 -4.28 -0.37 -7.50
N PRO A 84 -3.46 0.57 -8.01
CA PRO A 84 -3.18 0.68 -9.44
C PRO A 84 -2.62 -0.60 -10.07
N THR A 85 -1.66 -1.27 -9.43
CA THR A 85 -1.10 -2.53 -9.94
C THR A 85 -2.18 -3.62 -10.08
N MET A 86 -3.10 -3.73 -9.14
CA MET A 86 -4.24 -4.65 -9.24
C MET A 86 -5.15 -4.29 -10.42
N ARG A 87 -5.46 -3.00 -10.60
CA ARG A 87 -6.30 -2.52 -11.71
C ARG A 87 -5.69 -2.90 -13.06
N ASP A 88 -4.41 -2.62 -13.25
CA ASP A 88 -3.69 -2.89 -14.50
C ASP A 88 -3.63 -4.39 -14.77
N THR A 89 -3.30 -5.18 -13.74
CA THR A 89 -3.23 -6.65 -13.84
C THR A 89 -4.57 -7.23 -14.29
N ILE A 90 -5.68 -6.78 -13.70
CA ILE A 90 -7.02 -7.29 -14.02
C ILE A 90 -7.42 -6.89 -15.45
N SER A 91 -7.16 -5.65 -15.84
CA SER A 91 -7.41 -5.16 -17.20
C SER A 91 -6.66 -5.99 -18.25
N ILE A 92 -5.38 -6.28 -18.01
CA ILE A 92 -4.56 -7.12 -18.88
C ILE A 92 -5.11 -8.55 -18.95
N SER A 93 -5.51 -9.13 -17.83
CA SER A 93 -6.08 -10.48 -17.80
C SER A 93 -7.39 -10.57 -18.59
N VAL A 94 -8.29 -9.59 -18.44
CA VAL A 94 -9.56 -9.57 -19.21
C VAL A 94 -9.29 -9.44 -20.71
N ALA A 95 -8.39 -8.54 -21.10
CA ALA A 95 -8.05 -8.35 -22.52
C ALA A 95 -7.44 -9.61 -23.15
N ALA A 96 -6.60 -10.34 -22.39
CA ALA A 96 -6.01 -11.59 -22.85
C ALA A 96 -7.08 -12.69 -23.02
N ASP A 97 -8.02 -12.81 -22.09
CA ASP A 97 -9.13 -13.76 -22.17
C ASP A 97 -10.04 -13.46 -23.38
N ASP A 98 -10.36 -12.19 -23.64
CA ASP A 98 -11.18 -11.78 -24.77
C ASP A 98 -10.48 -12.03 -26.12
N PHE A 99 -9.17 -11.78 -26.19
CA PHE A 99 -8.36 -12.09 -27.37
C PHE A 99 -8.35 -13.59 -27.68
N GLU A 100 -8.12 -14.44 -26.68
CA GLU A 100 -8.09 -15.89 -26.88
C GLU A 100 -9.48 -16.45 -27.21
N ALA A 101 -10.54 -15.92 -26.59
CA ALA A 101 -11.91 -16.29 -26.93
C ALA A 101 -12.25 -15.96 -28.39
N GLU A 102 -11.84 -14.80 -28.89
CA GLU A 102 -12.05 -14.42 -30.29
C GLU A 102 -11.23 -15.30 -31.25
N ARG A 103 -9.98 -15.61 -30.90
CA ARG A 103 -9.13 -16.53 -31.66
C ARG A 103 -9.77 -17.91 -31.80
N ILE A 104 -10.33 -18.46 -30.72
CA ILE A 104 -11.03 -19.75 -30.74
C ILE A 104 -12.27 -19.70 -31.61
N LYS A 105 -13.09 -18.64 -31.53
CA LYS A 105 -14.26 -18.47 -32.41
C LYS A 105 -13.87 -18.49 -33.88
N GLN A 106 -12.82 -17.77 -34.25
CA GLN A 106 -12.34 -17.73 -35.63
C GLN A 106 -11.88 -19.11 -36.13
N LEU A 107 -11.18 -19.88 -35.30
CA LEU A 107 -10.79 -21.26 -35.63
C LEU A 107 -11.99 -22.19 -35.83
N LEU A 108 -13.04 -22.02 -35.01
CA LEU A 108 -14.26 -22.85 -35.11
C LEU A 108 -15.16 -22.46 -36.29
N MET A 109 -15.13 -21.21 -36.74
CA MET A 109 -15.90 -20.74 -37.90
C MET A 109 -15.16 -20.97 -39.23
N GLY A 110 -13.84 -21.15 -39.21
CA GLY A 110 -13.01 -21.46 -40.38
C GLY A 110 -12.81 -22.95 -40.65
N ALA A 111 -13.37 -23.83 -39.81
CA ALA A 111 -13.37 -25.29 -39.94
C ALA A 111 -14.77 -25.79 -40.35
#